data_AF-A0A7J3U9P8-F1
#
_entry.id   AF-A0A7J3U9P8-F1
#
_cell.length_a   1.000
_cell.length_b   1.000
_cell.length_c   1.000
_cell.angle_alpha   90.00
_cell.angle_beta   90.00
_cell.angle_gamma   90.00
#
_symmetry.space_group_name_H-M   'P 1'
#
loop_
_entity.id
_entity.type
_entity.pdbx_description
1 polymer ?
#
loop_
_entity_poly.entity_id
_entity_poly.type
_entity_poly.pdbx_seq_one_letter_code
_entity_poly.pdbx_strand_id
1 'polypeptide(L)'
;MELKRNILIVLIITTSVIVVSLGVLYYFNIHVSNVHVSPSTGGKMIEEGDCIDVDYIGKFASNGTIFDTSYESIAKENGLYTQNRSYEPLKIFFDTTGEKDPPTGYNNYSSSLLPRFIKALKGLKEGETKTITIPPEEGYGLWNETLAETMGMGSIPRDSLTYAFKQINKTSFTSSFPNVTLAVNTRFDIGADQYFGFGVEGVFNATIVNITETNVTVKTTVENGSTFILPLFGFNTTVVVLNDSYYILHLDTELNHIFSIKTYHGYLHFKVIGINETSIKLALNTQSPRASFVGETLVFEIHVVNVYKTSQQD
;
A
#
# COMPACT_ATOMS: atom_id res chain seq x y z
N MET A 1 36.06 10.98 -19.18
CA MET A 1 35.13 11.73 -18.31
C MET A 1 34.23 10.79 -17.51
N GLU A 2 33.66 9.76 -18.15
CA GLU A 2 32.77 8.80 -17.47
C GLU A 2 33.41 7.97 -16.36
N LEU A 3 34.66 7.51 -16.54
CA LEU A 3 35.34 6.71 -15.51
C LEU A 3 35.51 7.48 -14.18
N LYS A 4 35.79 8.78 -14.24
CA LYS A 4 35.90 9.64 -13.05
C LYS A 4 34.54 9.88 -12.38
N ARG A 5 33.46 9.96 -13.17
CA ARG A 5 32.08 10.10 -12.66
C ARG A 5 31.63 8.82 -11.95
N ASN A 6 31.93 7.65 -12.50
CA ASN A 6 31.55 6.37 -11.90
C ASN A 6 32.33 6.08 -10.61
N ILE A 7 33.63 6.41 -10.58
CA ILE A 7 34.45 6.30 -9.35
C ILE A 7 33.92 7.25 -8.27
N LEU A 8 33.53 8.48 -8.62
CA LEU A 8 32.96 9.44 -7.67
C LEU A 8 31.62 8.96 -7.08
N ILE A 9 30.75 8.38 -7.91
CA ILE A 9 29.46 7.82 -7.46
C ILE A 9 29.69 6.64 -6.50
N VAL A 10 30.61 5.73 -6.82
CA VAL A 10 30.95 4.61 -5.93
C VAL A 10 31.57 5.10 -4.62
N LEU A 11 32.40 6.15 -4.64
CA LEU A 11 32.94 6.77 -3.43
C LEU A 11 31.85 7.40 -2.57
N ILE A 12 30.87 8.08 -3.18
CA ILE A 12 29.76 8.70 -2.44
C ILE A 12 28.85 7.63 -1.82
N ILE A 13 28.55 6.56 -2.55
CA ILE A 13 27.74 5.46 -2.02
C ILE A 13 28.47 4.76 -0.87
N THR A 14 29.75 4.43 -1.04
CA THR A 14 30.53 3.76 0.01
C THR A 14 30.70 4.63 1.25
N THR A 15 30.99 5.92 1.10
CA THR A 15 31.08 6.85 2.24
C THR A 15 29.74 7.04 2.94
N SER A 16 28.63 7.14 2.19
CA SER A 16 27.28 7.24 2.76
C SER A 16 26.91 5.98 3.56
N VAL A 17 27.21 4.79 3.02
CA VAL A 17 26.99 3.51 3.73
C VAL A 17 27.83 3.43 5.00
N ILE A 18 29.09 3.89 4.98
CA ILE A 18 29.95 3.90 6.17
C ILE A 18 29.43 4.89 7.22
N VAL A 19 29.00 6.09 6.83
CA VAL A 19 28.46 7.11 7.76
C VAL A 19 27.15 6.64 8.39
N VAL A 20 26.27 5.98 7.64
CA VAL A 20 25.06 5.35 8.19
C VAL A 20 25.43 4.22 9.14
N SER A 21 26.42 3.39 8.79
CA SER A 21 26.89 2.29 9.66
C SER A 21 27.49 2.80 10.98
N LEU A 22 28.28 3.88 10.94
CA LEU A 22 28.87 4.51 12.13
C LEU A 22 27.83 5.26 12.98
N GLY A 23 26.86 5.92 12.34
CA GLY A 23 25.74 6.56 13.03
C GLY A 23 24.86 5.54 13.75
N VAL A 24 24.62 4.38 13.12
CA VAL A 24 23.91 3.26 13.74
C VAL A 24 24.71 2.68 14.90
N LEU A 25 26.02 2.47 14.76
CA LEU A 25 26.87 1.95 15.84
C LEU A 25 26.97 2.93 17.02
N TYR A 26 27.00 4.24 16.76
CA TYR A 26 27.00 5.28 17.79
C TYR A 26 25.65 5.37 18.51
N TYR A 27 24.54 5.31 17.77
CA TYR A 27 23.20 5.24 18.34
C TYR A 27 23.04 4.00 19.23
N PHE A 28 23.55 2.85 18.78
CA PHE A 28 23.56 1.59 19.53
C PHE A 28 24.38 1.69 20.82
N ASN A 29 25.57 2.29 20.77
CA ASN A 29 26.41 2.48 21.96
C ASN A 29 25.80 3.42 23.00
N ILE A 30 24.94 4.37 22.60
CA ILE A 30 24.29 5.31 23.53
C ILE A 30 22.97 4.74 24.09
N HIS A 31 22.22 3.98 23.30
CA HIS A 31 20.88 3.51 23.69
C HIS A 31 20.84 2.05 24.18
N VAL A 32 21.91 1.26 24.00
CA VAL A 32 21.97 -0.17 24.39
C VAL A 32 22.92 -0.43 25.57
N SER A 33 23.68 0.57 26.06
CA SER A 33 24.70 0.38 27.10
C SER A 33 24.19 0.11 28.53
N ASN A 34 22.90 -0.24 28.71
CA ASN A 34 22.37 -0.73 29.99
C ASN A 34 21.89 -2.19 29.96
N VAL A 35 22.13 -2.94 28.88
CA VAL A 35 21.90 -4.39 28.87
C VAL A 35 23.23 -5.10 29.08
N HIS A 36 23.43 -5.66 30.28
CA HIS A 36 24.54 -6.54 30.57
C HIS A 36 24.33 -7.86 29.81
N VAL A 37 24.74 -7.94 28.54
CA VAL A 37 24.75 -9.18 27.78
C VAL A 37 25.97 -9.98 28.24
N SER A 38 25.72 -10.91 29.16
CA SER A 38 26.66 -11.99 29.46
C SER A 38 26.77 -12.88 28.22
N PRO A 39 27.98 -13.25 27.74
CA PRO A 39 28.11 -14.10 26.57
C PRO A 39 27.58 -15.51 26.91
N SER A 40 26.37 -15.85 26.47
CA SER A 40 25.80 -17.17 26.63
C SER A 40 26.39 -18.12 25.58
N THR A 41 27.44 -18.83 25.96
CA THR A 41 27.86 -20.05 25.26
C THR A 41 26.82 -21.15 25.50
N GLY A 42 25.71 -21.15 24.73
CA GLY A 42 24.68 -22.22 24.82
C GLY A 42 23.30 -21.99 24.21
N GLY A 43 23.02 -20.86 23.53
CA GLY A 43 21.68 -20.59 22.96
C GLY A 43 21.20 -21.65 21.96
N LYS A 44 19.92 -22.04 22.05
CA LYS A 44 19.28 -22.99 21.13
C LYS A 44 19.31 -22.43 19.71
N MET A 45 19.74 -23.24 18.75
CA MET A 45 19.79 -22.88 17.33
C MET A 45 18.43 -23.11 16.67
N ILE A 46 17.99 -22.23 15.77
CA ILE A 46 16.72 -22.37 15.06
C ILE A 46 16.76 -23.47 13.99
N GLU A 47 15.77 -24.37 14.02
CA GLU A 47 15.57 -25.48 13.09
C GLU A 47 14.12 -25.51 12.56
N GLU A 48 13.92 -26.16 11.40
CA GLU A 48 12.60 -26.30 10.76
C GLU A 48 11.57 -26.87 11.75
N GLY A 49 10.44 -26.19 11.92
CA GLY A 49 9.38 -26.60 12.85
C GLY A 49 9.51 -26.03 14.27
N ASP A 50 10.53 -25.20 14.55
CA ASP A 50 10.64 -24.47 15.82
C ASP A 50 9.70 -23.27 15.88
N CYS A 51 9.26 -22.90 17.10
CA CYS A 51 8.59 -21.63 17.36
C CYS A 51 9.59 -20.63 17.95
N ILE A 52 9.50 -19.37 17.54
CA ILE A 52 10.52 -18.34 17.82
C ILE A 52 9.83 -17.04 18.23
N ASP A 53 10.34 -16.42 19.30
CA ASP A 53 10.02 -15.03 19.62
C ASP A 53 11.14 -14.12 19.10
N VAL A 54 10.79 -13.11 18.34
CA VAL A 54 11.74 -12.20 17.68
C VAL A 54 11.38 -10.75 17.93
N ASP A 55 12.32 -9.98 18.45
CA ASP A 55 12.25 -8.53 18.38
C ASP A 55 12.85 -8.01 17.09
N TYR A 56 12.32 -6.91 16.56
CA TYR A 56 12.78 -6.38 15.28
C TYR A 56 12.59 -4.87 15.10
N ILE A 57 13.40 -4.32 14.20
CA ILE A 57 13.26 -2.97 13.64
C ILE A 57 13.31 -3.09 12.11
N GLY A 58 12.24 -2.67 11.43
CA GLY A 58 12.16 -2.60 9.98
C GLY A 58 12.33 -1.16 9.49
N LYS A 59 13.25 -0.95 8.54
CA LYS A 59 13.53 0.37 7.95
C LYS A 59 13.71 0.31 6.43
N PHE A 60 13.41 1.41 5.75
CA PHE A 60 13.71 1.55 4.33
C PHE A 60 15.21 1.76 4.13
N ALA A 61 15.83 1.00 3.22
CA ALA A 61 17.26 1.16 2.91
C ALA A 61 17.56 2.52 2.26
N SER A 62 16.59 3.09 1.56
CA SER A 62 16.72 4.34 0.78
C SER A 62 16.96 5.56 1.66
N ASN A 63 16.28 5.65 2.81
CA ASN A 63 16.31 6.83 3.67
C ASN A 63 16.46 6.52 5.17
N GLY A 64 16.52 5.25 5.56
CA GLY A 64 16.66 4.82 6.95
C GLY A 64 15.39 4.97 7.80
N THR A 65 14.26 5.42 7.22
CA THR A 65 13.01 5.63 7.95
C THR A 65 12.48 4.30 8.48
N ILE A 66 12.20 4.24 9.79
CA ILE A 66 11.59 3.08 10.44
C ILE A 66 10.13 3.03 10.04
N PHE A 67 9.67 1.86 9.57
CA PHE A 67 8.28 1.66 9.16
C PHE A 67 7.51 0.68 10.07
N ASP A 68 8.22 -0.16 10.83
CA ASP A 68 7.63 -1.10 11.78
C ASP A 68 8.66 -1.56 12.81
N THR A 69 8.22 -1.92 14.01
CA THR A 69 9.08 -2.44 15.09
C THR A 69 8.26 -3.13 16.18
N SER A 70 8.87 -4.10 16.87
CA SER A 70 8.33 -4.66 18.11
C SER A 70 8.62 -3.78 19.33
N TYR A 71 9.56 -2.84 19.28
CA TYR A 71 9.91 -2.00 20.42
C TYR A 71 8.98 -0.80 20.58
N GLU A 72 8.22 -0.73 21.69
CA GLU A 72 7.27 0.36 21.94
C GLU A 72 7.94 1.74 21.98
N SER A 73 9.12 1.86 22.60
CA SER A 73 9.87 3.12 22.70
C SER A 73 10.24 3.66 21.32
N ILE A 74 10.76 2.80 20.44
CA ILE A 74 11.13 3.14 19.07
C ILE A 74 9.88 3.51 18.27
N ALA A 75 8.77 2.80 18.46
CA ALA A 75 7.50 3.13 17.81
C ALA A 75 6.99 4.52 18.22
N LYS A 76 7.10 4.89 19.51
CA LYS A 76 6.72 6.23 20.00
C LYS A 76 7.61 7.32 19.41
N GLU A 77 8.92 7.12 19.41
CA GLU A 77 9.90 8.08 18.88
C GLU A 77 9.71 8.34 17.37
N ASN A 78 9.26 7.33 16.62
CA ASN A 78 9.10 7.39 15.17
C ASN A 78 7.64 7.62 14.72
N GLY A 79 6.71 7.92 15.63
CA GLY A 79 5.31 8.19 15.30
C GLY A 79 4.53 6.97 14.78
N LEU A 80 4.97 5.76 15.11
CA LEU A 80 4.35 4.48 14.74
C LEU A 80 3.54 3.85 15.89
N TYR A 81 3.43 4.55 17.03
CA TYR A 81 2.74 4.03 18.21
C TYR A 81 1.25 3.79 17.95
N THR A 82 0.76 2.61 18.33
CA THR A 82 -0.66 2.25 18.30
C THR A 82 -1.09 1.76 19.67
N GLN A 83 -2.05 2.45 20.31
CA GLN A 83 -2.45 2.21 21.71
C GLN A 83 -2.86 0.75 22.01
N ASN A 84 -3.45 0.05 21.03
CA ASN A 84 -3.94 -1.31 21.20
C ASN A 84 -2.95 -2.40 20.74
N ARG A 85 -1.71 -2.04 20.43
CA ARG A 85 -0.65 -3.00 20.08
C ARG A 85 0.15 -3.34 21.35
N SER A 86 0.40 -4.63 21.59
CA SER A 86 1.12 -5.08 22.80
C SER A 86 2.63 -4.82 22.75
N TYR A 87 3.20 -4.63 21.56
CA TYR A 87 4.65 -4.48 21.35
C TYR A 87 5.46 -5.64 21.97
N GLU A 88 4.85 -6.82 22.02
CA GLU A 88 5.54 -8.06 22.36
C GLU A 88 6.36 -8.57 21.16
N PRO A 89 7.38 -9.42 21.40
CA PRO A 89 8.12 -10.07 20.34
C PRO A 89 7.21 -10.77 19.33
N LEU A 90 7.61 -10.70 18.06
CA LEU A 90 6.93 -11.36 16.95
C LEU A 90 7.03 -12.87 17.10
N LYS A 91 5.87 -13.54 17.06
CA LYS A 91 5.72 -14.98 17.24
C LYS A 91 5.75 -15.72 15.90
N ILE A 92 6.89 -16.35 15.61
CA ILE A 92 7.17 -16.95 14.32
C ILE A 92 7.20 -18.47 14.44
N PHE A 93 6.40 -19.15 13.64
CA PHE A 93 6.60 -20.57 13.38
C PHE A 93 7.59 -20.70 12.22
N PHE A 94 8.72 -21.35 12.45
CA PHE A 94 9.78 -21.44 11.47
C PHE A 94 9.51 -22.59 10.50
N ASP A 95 8.67 -22.29 9.50
CA ASP A 95 8.40 -23.14 8.35
C ASP A 95 8.74 -22.37 7.08
N THR A 96 9.73 -22.87 6.35
CA THR A 96 10.28 -22.21 5.15
C THR A 96 9.40 -22.39 3.92
N THR A 97 8.44 -23.32 3.96
CA THR A 97 7.41 -23.47 2.92
C THR A 97 6.21 -22.54 3.18
N GLY A 98 5.90 -22.26 4.45
CA GLY A 98 4.75 -21.45 4.86
C GLY A 98 3.42 -22.19 4.73
N GLU A 99 3.46 -23.51 4.63
CA GLU A 99 2.32 -24.38 4.35
C GLU A 99 1.85 -25.15 5.58
N LYS A 100 2.68 -25.22 6.63
CA LYS A 100 2.38 -25.97 7.85
C LYS A 100 1.72 -25.09 8.89
N ASP A 101 0.79 -25.68 9.62
CA ASP A 101 0.23 -25.08 10.81
C ASP A 101 1.23 -25.17 11.99
N PRO A 102 1.24 -24.17 12.88
CA PRO A 102 1.98 -24.26 14.13
C PRO A 102 1.57 -25.48 14.97
N PRO A 103 2.48 -26.03 15.78
CA PRO A 103 2.19 -27.16 16.65
C PRO A 103 1.17 -26.80 17.73
N THR A 104 0.52 -27.83 18.29
CA THR A 104 -0.47 -27.66 19.36
C THR A 104 0.13 -26.89 20.54
N GLY A 105 -0.55 -25.84 20.99
CA GLY A 105 -0.08 -24.95 22.07
C GLY A 105 0.66 -23.70 21.58
N TYR A 106 0.94 -23.62 20.27
CA TYR A 106 1.58 -22.47 19.61
C TYR A 106 0.67 -21.84 18.55
N ASN A 107 -0.65 -21.97 18.70
CA ASN A 107 -1.65 -21.55 17.72
C ASN A 107 -1.61 -20.04 17.39
N ASN A 108 -0.94 -19.23 18.21
CA ASN A 108 -0.74 -17.79 18.00
C ASN A 108 0.58 -17.45 17.27
N TYR A 109 1.36 -18.45 16.86
CA TYR A 109 2.55 -18.28 16.02
C TYR A 109 2.16 -18.35 14.54
N SER A 110 2.97 -17.78 13.66
CA SER A 110 2.68 -17.79 12.22
C SER A 110 3.94 -17.86 11.37
N SER A 111 3.80 -18.48 10.20
CA SER A 111 4.79 -18.44 9.11
C SER A 111 4.41 -17.45 8.01
N SER A 112 3.37 -16.62 8.23
CA SER A 112 2.88 -15.65 7.25
C SER A 112 3.69 -14.34 7.28
N LEU A 113 4.95 -14.43 6.85
CA LEU A 113 5.88 -13.30 6.78
C LEU A 113 6.58 -13.30 5.41
N LEU A 114 7.37 -12.24 5.14
CA LEU A 114 8.19 -12.19 3.94
C LEU A 114 9.11 -13.43 3.87
N PRO A 115 9.15 -14.18 2.76
CA PRO A 115 9.94 -15.41 2.66
C PRO A 115 11.41 -15.21 3.01
N ARG A 116 11.98 -14.06 2.64
CA ARG A 116 13.37 -13.73 2.93
C ARG A 116 13.62 -13.46 4.42
N PHE A 117 12.62 -12.91 5.13
CA PHE A 117 12.67 -12.69 6.57
C PHE A 117 12.72 -14.03 7.31
N ILE A 118 11.83 -14.97 6.98
CA ILE A 118 11.82 -16.31 7.61
C ILE A 118 13.15 -17.03 7.32
N LYS A 119 13.55 -17.16 6.05
CA LYS A 119 14.79 -17.86 5.66
C LYS A 119 16.04 -17.32 6.35
N ALA A 120 16.06 -16.03 6.71
CA ALA A 120 17.17 -15.40 7.40
C ALA A 120 17.38 -15.89 8.85
N LEU A 121 16.33 -16.38 9.50
CA LEU A 121 16.35 -16.90 10.86
C LEU A 121 17.05 -18.26 10.98
N LYS A 122 17.20 -18.98 9.86
CA LYS A 122 17.82 -20.30 9.84
C LYS A 122 19.21 -20.29 10.49
N GLY A 123 19.39 -21.13 11.50
CA GLY A 123 20.67 -21.31 12.18
C GLY A 123 21.06 -20.19 13.16
N LEU A 124 20.24 -19.15 13.34
CA LEU A 124 20.47 -18.19 14.42
C LEU A 124 20.22 -18.85 15.77
N LYS A 125 20.93 -18.36 16.79
CA LYS A 125 20.77 -18.82 18.16
C LYS A 125 19.92 -17.86 18.98
N GLU A 126 19.26 -18.41 20.00
CA GLU A 126 18.67 -17.60 21.06
C GLU A 126 19.67 -16.56 21.60
N GLY A 127 19.27 -15.28 21.65
CA GLY A 127 20.10 -14.13 22.01
C GLY A 127 20.89 -13.51 20.84
N GLU A 128 20.91 -14.11 19.66
CA GLU A 128 21.64 -13.59 18.50
C GLU A 128 20.89 -12.43 17.82
N THR A 129 21.65 -11.44 17.36
CA THR A 129 21.15 -10.34 16.53
C THR A 129 21.69 -10.46 15.12
N LYS A 130 20.84 -10.24 14.12
CA LYS A 130 21.22 -10.23 12.71
C LYS A 130 20.53 -9.11 11.94
N THR A 131 21.30 -8.45 11.09
CA THR A 131 20.76 -7.51 10.11
C THR A 131 20.59 -8.22 8.76
N ILE A 132 19.44 -8.02 8.13
CA ILE A 132 19.14 -8.55 6.81
C ILE A 132 18.64 -7.46 5.88
N THR A 133 18.89 -7.67 4.59
CA THR A 133 18.42 -6.80 3.51
C THR A 133 17.53 -7.61 2.59
N ILE A 134 16.35 -7.08 2.29
CA ILE A 134 15.35 -7.71 1.44
C ILE A 134 15.14 -6.77 0.24
N PRO A 135 15.66 -7.11 -0.96
CA PRO A 135 15.40 -6.32 -2.17
C PRO A 135 13.91 -6.38 -2.54
N PRO A 136 13.41 -5.45 -3.37
CA PRO A 136 11.98 -5.38 -3.71
C PRO A 136 11.44 -6.71 -4.25
N GLU A 137 12.21 -7.43 -5.06
CA GLU A 137 11.83 -8.70 -5.68
C GLU A 137 11.59 -9.82 -4.66
N GLU A 138 12.20 -9.73 -3.48
CA GLU A 138 12.02 -10.66 -2.35
C GLU A 138 11.14 -10.06 -1.24
N GLY A 139 10.70 -8.82 -1.42
CA GLY A 139 9.86 -8.04 -0.51
C GLY A 139 8.47 -7.82 -1.11
N TYR A 140 8.14 -6.56 -1.43
CA TYR A 140 6.81 -6.16 -1.89
C TYR A 140 6.71 -5.88 -3.40
N GLY A 141 7.73 -6.28 -4.17
CA GLY A 141 7.77 -6.20 -5.62
C GLY A 141 7.98 -4.79 -6.18
N LEU A 142 8.12 -4.74 -7.50
CA LEU A 142 8.23 -3.51 -8.28
C LEU A 142 6.87 -3.08 -8.85
N TRP A 143 6.83 -1.88 -9.41
CA TRP A 143 5.77 -1.45 -10.30
C TRP A 143 5.82 -2.26 -11.60
N ASN A 144 4.70 -2.87 -12.00
CA ASN A 144 4.65 -3.78 -13.14
C ASN A 144 3.65 -3.28 -14.20
N GLU A 145 4.16 -2.79 -15.34
CA GLU A 145 3.36 -2.36 -16.50
C GLU A 145 2.65 -3.55 -17.14
N THR A 146 3.36 -4.64 -17.41
CA THR A 146 2.79 -5.85 -18.05
C THR A 146 1.66 -6.47 -17.23
N LEU A 147 1.75 -6.43 -15.89
CA LEU A 147 0.66 -6.88 -15.02
C LEU A 147 -0.57 -5.98 -15.16
N ALA A 148 -0.37 -4.66 -15.18
CA ALA A 148 -1.47 -3.72 -15.38
C ALA A 148 -2.14 -3.96 -16.75
N GLU A 149 -1.36 -4.14 -17.82
CA GLU A 149 -1.86 -4.46 -19.16
C GLU A 149 -2.64 -5.78 -19.19
N THR A 150 -2.08 -6.85 -18.61
CA THR A 150 -2.69 -8.19 -18.57
C THR A 150 -4.04 -8.18 -17.84
N MET A 151 -4.18 -7.32 -16.83
CA MET A 151 -5.44 -7.14 -16.10
C MET A 151 -6.39 -6.12 -16.75
N GLY A 152 -6.06 -5.56 -17.92
CA GLY A 152 -6.90 -4.57 -18.62
C GLY A 152 -6.89 -3.17 -17.97
N MET A 153 -5.92 -2.90 -17.11
CA MET A 153 -5.77 -1.65 -16.34
C MET A 153 -4.50 -0.88 -16.70
N GLY A 154 -3.79 -1.27 -17.77
CA GLY A 154 -2.52 -0.65 -18.18
C GLY A 154 -2.67 0.72 -18.83
N SER A 155 -3.87 1.08 -19.29
CA SER A 155 -4.14 2.37 -19.94
C SER A 155 -5.56 2.85 -19.66
N ILE A 156 -5.71 4.13 -19.34
CA ILE A 156 -6.99 4.81 -19.17
C ILE A 156 -7.09 5.91 -20.24
N PRO A 157 -8.21 6.06 -20.96
CA PRO A 157 -8.39 7.17 -21.90
C PRO A 157 -8.42 8.51 -21.15
N ARG A 158 -7.81 9.55 -21.71
CA ARG A 158 -7.88 10.90 -21.15
C ARG A 158 -9.28 11.48 -21.26
N ASP A 159 -9.97 11.20 -22.36
CA ASP A 159 -11.32 11.69 -22.58
C ASP A 159 -12.34 10.56 -22.42
N SER A 160 -13.29 10.76 -21.50
CA SER A 160 -14.43 9.87 -21.33
C SER A 160 -15.73 10.56 -21.74
N LEU A 161 -16.33 10.11 -22.83
CA LEU A 161 -17.63 10.60 -23.30
C LEU A 161 -18.74 10.16 -22.34
N THR A 162 -19.49 11.13 -21.82
CA THR A 162 -20.60 10.91 -20.90
C THR A 162 -21.91 11.47 -21.46
N TYR A 163 -22.98 10.70 -21.28
CA TYR A 163 -24.33 11.09 -21.66
C TYR A 163 -24.96 11.95 -20.56
N ALA A 164 -25.54 13.08 -20.95
CA ALA A 164 -26.30 13.94 -20.03
C ALA A 164 -27.57 13.25 -19.54
N PHE A 165 -28.17 12.36 -20.34
CA PHE A 165 -29.36 11.62 -19.96
C PHE A 165 -28.99 10.27 -19.36
N LYS A 166 -29.47 10.01 -18.14
CA LYS A 166 -29.30 8.73 -17.45
C LYS A 166 -30.65 8.15 -17.10
N GLN A 167 -30.86 6.88 -17.46
CA GLN A 167 -32.02 6.11 -17.02
C GLN A 167 -31.60 5.27 -15.83
N ILE A 168 -32.29 5.45 -14.71
CA ILE A 168 -32.00 4.81 -13.43
C ILE A 168 -33.23 4.01 -13.01
N ASN A 169 -33.04 2.78 -12.54
CA ASN A 169 -34.14 2.02 -11.96
C ASN A 169 -34.73 2.78 -10.77
N LYS A 170 -36.06 2.86 -10.68
CA LYS A 170 -36.76 3.66 -9.69
C LYS A 170 -36.44 3.27 -8.24
N THR A 171 -36.26 1.98 -7.97
CA THR A 171 -35.84 1.49 -6.65
C THR A 171 -34.43 1.97 -6.33
N SER A 172 -33.47 1.78 -7.25
CA SER A 172 -32.09 2.26 -7.08
C SER A 172 -32.02 3.78 -6.89
N PHE A 173 -32.81 4.54 -7.66
CA PHE A 173 -32.91 5.98 -7.53
C PHE A 173 -33.38 6.37 -6.12
N THR A 174 -34.45 5.74 -5.62
CA THR A 174 -35.03 6.08 -4.32
C THR A 174 -34.08 5.71 -3.17
N SER A 175 -33.34 4.61 -3.30
CA SER A 175 -32.31 4.21 -2.34
C SER A 175 -31.11 5.17 -2.33
N SER A 176 -30.70 5.67 -3.48
CA SER A 176 -29.52 6.55 -3.61
C SER A 176 -29.85 8.01 -3.30
N PHE A 177 -31.09 8.43 -3.55
CA PHE A 177 -31.57 9.80 -3.38
C PHE A 177 -32.85 9.85 -2.52
N PRO A 178 -32.82 9.38 -1.26
CA PRO A 178 -34.02 9.25 -0.43
C PRO A 178 -34.71 10.58 -0.11
N ASN A 179 -33.97 11.69 -0.18
CA ASN A 179 -34.47 13.04 0.09
C ASN A 179 -34.95 13.79 -1.16
N VAL A 180 -34.84 13.19 -2.35
CA VAL A 180 -35.24 13.82 -3.61
C VAL A 180 -36.70 13.48 -3.90
N THR A 181 -37.53 14.52 -4.03
CA THR A 181 -38.94 14.33 -4.40
C THR A 181 -39.06 13.80 -5.82
N LEU A 182 -39.69 12.64 -5.97
CA LEU A 182 -39.87 11.99 -7.26
C LEU A 182 -40.98 12.66 -8.10
N ALA A 183 -40.64 13.79 -8.72
CA ALA A 183 -41.50 14.55 -9.62
C ALA A 183 -40.69 15.07 -10.81
N VAL A 184 -41.31 15.15 -11.99
CA VAL A 184 -40.68 15.78 -13.16
C VAL A 184 -40.38 17.24 -12.86
N ASN A 185 -39.23 17.73 -13.33
CA ASN A 185 -38.63 19.03 -13.05
C ASN A 185 -38.01 19.20 -11.65
N THR A 186 -38.02 18.17 -10.79
CA THR A 186 -37.23 18.21 -9.55
C THR A 186 -35.75 18.31 -9.89
N ARG A 187 -35.07 19.31 -9.31
CA ARG A 187 -33.62 19.48 -9.37
C ARG A 187 -32.97 18.94 -8.11
N PHE A 188 -31.81 18.32 -8.27
CA PHE A 188 -31.02 17.79 -7.17
C PHE A 188 -29.56 17.65 -7.61
N ASP A 189 -28.67 17.53 -6.63
CA ASP A 189 -27.27 17.23 -6.87
C ASP A 189 -27.11 15.71 -7.04
N ILE A 190 -26.82 15.27 -8.27
CA ILE A 190 -26.53 13.85 -8.55
C ILE A 190 -25.09 13.50 -8.19
N GLY A 191 -24.22 14.50 -8.13
CA GLY A 191 -22.81 14.42 -7.80
C GLY A 191 -22.55 13.78 -6.44
N ALA A 192 -23.39 14.11 -5.45
CA ALA A 192 -23.30 13.59 -4.08
C ALA A 192 -23.33 12.05 -3.98
N ASP A 193 -23.92 11.36 -4.95
CA ASP A 193 -23.93 9.90 -4.98
C ASP A 193 -22.67 9.33 -5.64
N GLN A 194 -22.04 8.38 -4.95
CA GLN A 194 -20.79 7.74 -5.41
C GLN A 194 -20.96 6.93 -6.71
N TYR A 195 -22.14 6.38 -6.97
CA TYR A 195 -22.38 5.51 -8.12
C TYR A 195 -22.79 6.31 -9.37
N PHE A 196 -23.61 7.34 -9.21
CA PHE A 196 -24.16 8.11 -10.32
C PHE A 196 -23.42 9.41 -10.61
N GLY A 197 -22.79 10.02 -9.59
CA GLY A 197 -22.12 11.32 -9.66
C GLY A 197 -20.70 11.34 -9.11
N PHE A 198 -20.11 10.17 -8.88
CA PHE A 198 -18.73 9.98 -8.41
C PHE A 198 -18.44 10.48 -6.99
N GLY A 199 -19.47 10.90 -6.22
CA GLY A 199 -19.30 11.43 -4.86
C GLY A 199 -18.72 12.84 -4.85
N VAL A 200 -19.00 13.64 -5.87
CA VAL A 200 -18.52 15.01 -6.04
C VAL A 200 -19.69 15.98 -5.96
N GLU A 201 -19.92 16.53 -4.77
CA GLU A 201 -20.99 17.50 -4.53
C GLU A 201 -20.78 18.82 -5.28
N GLY A 202 -21.87 19.45 -5.68
CA GLY A 202 -21.94 20.78 -6.28
C GLY A 202 -21.56 20.85 -7.76
N VAL A 203 -20.92 19.81 -8.31
CA VAL A 203 -20.45 19.81 -9.72
C VAL A 203 -21.49 19.27 -10.68
N PHE A 204 -22.23 18.24 -10.27
CA PHE A 204 -23.19 17.55 -11.13
C PHE A 204 -24.61 17.78 -10.60
N ASN A 205 -25.29 18.79 -11.15
CA ASN A 205 -26.73 18.93 -10.93
C ASN A 205 -27.51 18.06 -11.91
N ALA A 206 -28.68 17.59 -11.52
CA ALA A 206 -29.57 16.84 -12.39
C ALA A 206 -31.02 17.32 -12.24
N THR A 207 -31.78 17.17 -13.32
CA THR A 207 -33.23 17.40 -13.34
C THR A 207 -33.94 16.11 -13.74
N ILE A 208 -34.98 15.72 -13.02
CA ILE A 208 -35.84 14.61 -13.42
C ILE A 208 -36.65 15.04 -14.66
N VAL A 209 -36.50 14.33 -15.77
CA VAL A 209 -37.15 14.68 -17.05
C VAL A 209 -38.27 13.71 -17.45
N ASN A 210 -38.24 12.48 -16.93
CA ASN A 210 -39.30 11.49 -17.16
C ASN A 210 -39.35 10.48 -16.01
N ILE A 211 -40.54 9.98 -15.70
CA ILE A 211 -40.76 8.92 -14.71
C ILE A 211 -41.71 7.90 -15.33
N THR A 212 -41.30 6.63 -15.34
CA THR A 212 -42.15 5.50 -15.71
C THR A 212 -42.46 4.65 -14.48
N GLU A 213 -43.17 3.54 -14.69
CA GLU A 213 -43.41 2.56 -13.62
C GLU A 213 -42.11 2.00 -13.04
N THR A 214 -41.10 1.77 -13.89
CA THR A 214 -39.87 1.07 -13.52
C THR A 214 -38.64 1.96 -13.44
N ASN A 215 -38.62 3.10 -14.14
CA ASN A 215 -37.41 3.91 -14.32
C ASN A 215 -37.65 5.40 -14.08
N VAL A 216 -36.57 6.09 -13.73
CA VAL A 216 -36.46 7.55 -13.65
C VAL A 216 -35.42 7.98 -14.66
N THR A 217 -35.76 8.87 -15.57
CA THR A 217 -34.79 9.48 -16.47
C THR A 217 -34.43 10.85 -15.94
N VAL A 218 -33.14 11.10 -15.79
CA VAL A 218 -32.58 12.37 -15.33
C VAL A 218 -31.70 12.97 -16.40
N LYS A 219 -31.70 14.31 -16.52
CA LYS A 219 -30.76 15.07 -17.34
C LYS A 219 -29.76 15.76 -16.40
N THR A 220 -28.51 15.33 -16.43
CA THR A 220 -27.40 16.01 -15.77
C THR A 220 -27.12 17.34 -16.47
N THR A 221 -26.96 18.40 -15.69
CA THR A 221 -26.53 19.72 -16.11
C THR A 221 -25.18 19.99 -15.47
N VAL A 222 -24.20 20.32 -16.31
CA VAL A 222 -22.82 20.62 -15.91
C VAL A 222 -22.39 21.91 -16.58
N GLU A 223 -21.47 22.61 -15.92
CA GLU A 223 -20.87 23.83 -16.46
C GLU A 223 -19.60 23.48 -17.24
N ASN A 224 -19.45 24.05 -18.43
CA ASN A 224 -18.27 23.83 -19.26
C ASN A 224 -17.04 24.45 -18.59
N GLY A 225 -15.95 23.68 -18.51
CA GLY A 225 -14.73 24.08 -17.83
C GLY A 225 -14.72 23.85 -16.32
N SER A 226 -15.81 23.34 -15.73
CA SER A 226 -15.80 22.95 -14.31
C SER A 226 -14.76 21.88 -14.04
N THR A 227 -14.02 22.05 -12.96
CA THR A 227 -12.94 21.14 -12.55
C THR A 227 -13.24 20.50 -11.21
N PHE A 228 -12.88 19.23 -11.05
CA PHE A 228 -12.99 18.52 -9.79
C PHE A 228 -11.95 17.39 -9.70
N ILE A 229 -11.70 16.91 -8.49
CA ILE A 229 -10.84 15.73 -8.29
C ILE A 229 -11.72 14.49 -8.31
N LEU A 230 -11.42 13.56 -9.19
CA LEU A 230 -12.14 12.29 -9.30
C LEU A 230 -11.73 11.38 -8.13
N PRO A 231 -12.60 11.09 -7.13
CA PRO A 231 -12.17 10.55 -5.84
C PRO A 231 -11.45 9.21 -5.89
N LEU A 232 -11.77 8.35 -6.87
CA LEU A 232 -11.14 7.03 -7.00
C LEU A 232 -9.67 7.11 -7.43
N PHE A 233 -9.33 8.06 -8.30
CA PHE A 233 -8.00 8.16 -8.91
C PHE A 233 -7.18 9.32 -8.35
N GLY A 234 -7.84 10.33 -7.78
CA GLY A 234 -7.21 11.60 -7.43
C GLY A 234 -6.79 12.42 -8.65
N PHE A 235 -7.37 12.16 -9.82
CA PHE A 235 -7.06 12.90 -11.04
C PHE A 235 -7.88 14.18 -11.11
N ASN A 236 -7.23 15.27 -11.51
CA ASN A 236 -7.95 16.47 -11.87
C ASN A 236 -8.78 16.17 -13.12
N THR A 237 -10.04 16.57 -13.11
CA THR A 237 -10.98 16.26 -14.19
C THR A 237 -11.67 17.54 -14.61
N THR A 238 -11.59 17.84 -15.90
CA THR A 238 -12.27 19.00 -16.49
C THR A 238 -13.47 18.54 -17.29
N VAL A 239 -14.62 19.18 -17.09
CA VAL A 239 -15.82 18.95 -17.90
C VAL A 239 -15.72 19.75 -19.19
N VAL A 240 -15.84 19.06 -20.33
CA VAL A 240 -15.95 19.71 -21.65
C VAL A 240 -17.33 19.43 -22.23
N VAL A 241 -18.21 20.42 -22.22
CA VAL A 241 -19.57 20.29 -22.76
C VAL A 241 -19.52 20.33 -24.28
N LEU A 242 -20.04 19.28 -24.92
CA LEU A 242 -20.10 19.21 -26.37
C LEU A 242 -21.42 19.77 -26.90
N ASN A 243 -22.53 19.40 -26.25
CA ASN A 243 -23.88 19.87 -26.52
C ASN A 243 -24.83 19.43 -25.39
N ASP A 244 -26.13 19.66 -25.56
CA ASP A 244 -27.19 19.33 -24.59
C ASP A 244 -27.29 17.84 -24.19
N SER A 245 -26.72 16.93 -24.98
CA SER A 245 -26.81 15.48 -24.77
C SER A 245 -25.50 14.86 -24.30
N TYR A 246 -24.36 15.53 -24.51
CA TYR A 246 -23.04 14.93 -24.30
C TYR A 246 -22.04 15.92 -23.70
N TYR A 247 -21.19 15.40 -22.82
CA TYR A 247 -20.01 16.07 -22.32
C TYR A 247 -18.86 15.07 -22.18
N ILE A 248 -17.63 15.56 -22.20
CA ILE A 248 -16.42 14.78 -21.94
C ILE A 248 -15.95 15.07 -20.51
N LEU A 249 -15.52 14.03 -19.81
CA LEU A 249 -14.67 14.14 -18.65
C LEU A 249 -13.22 14.00 -19.12
N HIS A 250 -12.50 15.12 -19.16
CA HIS A 250 -11.08 15.15 -19.52
C HIS A 250 -10.23 14.96 -18.26
N LEU A 251 -9.52 13.84 -18.19
CA LEU A 251 -8.63 13.48 -17.09
C LEU A 251 -7.26 14.13 -17.30
N ASP A 252 -6.79 14.77 -16.23
CA ASP A 252 -5.48 15.36 -16.12
C ASP A 252 -4.80 14.89 -14.83
N THR A 253 -3.53 14.54 -14.97
CA THR A 253 -2.72 13.97 -13.89
C THR A 253 -1.25 14.21 -14.20
N GLU A 254 -0.39 13.82 -13.29
CA GLU A 254 1.05 13.98 -13.42
C GLU A 254 1.78 12.63 -13.45
N LEU A 255 2.96 12.64 -14.06
CA LEU A 255 3.84 11.48 -14.06
C LEU A 255 4.23 11.15 -12.61
N ASN A 256 4.29 9.86 -12.28
CA ASN A 256 4.53 9.33 -10.94
C ASN A 256 3.40 9.56 -9.92
N HIS A 257 2.25 10.11 -10.30
CA HIS A 257 1.07 10.09 -9.44
C HIS A 257 0.72 8.65 -9.04
N ILE A 258 0.47 8.44 -7.75
CA ILE A 258 0.17 7.14 -7.17
C ILE A 258 -1.21 7.18 -6.53
N PHE A 259 -2.02 6.16 -6.82
CA PHE A 259 -3.30 5.95 -6.16
C PHE A 259 -3.48 4.47 -5.81
N SER A 260 -4.40 4.16 -4.91
CA SER A 260 -4.61 2.80 -4.43
C SER A 260 -6.09 2.48 -4.33
N ILE A 261 -6.46 1.28 -4.78
CA ILE A 261 -7.83 0.78 -4.69
C ILE A 261 -7.84 -0.37 -3.69
N LYS A 262 -8.69 -0.25 -2.65
CA LYS A 262 -8.92 -1.32 -1.68
C LYS A 262 -9.82 -2.39 -2.30
N THR A 263 -9.43 -3.64 -2.16
CA THR A 263 -10.17 -4.82 -2.60
C THR A 263 -10.43 -5.75 -1.41
N TYR A 264 -11.21 -6.81 -1.62
CA TYR A 264 -11.41 -7.85 -0.61
C TYR A 264 -10.11 -8.59 -0.25
N HIS A 265 -9.15 -8.65 -1.19
CA HIS A 265 -7.89 -9.39 -1.03
C HIS A 265 -6.68 -8.50 -0.67
N GLY A 266 -6.90 -7.22 -0.35
CA GLY A 266 -5.81 -6.27 -0.06
C GLY A 266 -5.91 -5.01 -0.91
N TYR A 267 -4.78 -4.47 -1.35
CA TYR A 267 -4.72 -3.25 -2.14
C TYR A 267 -4.19 -3.51 -3.55
N LEU A 268 -4.75 -2.80 -4.52
CA LEU A 268 -4.15 -2.58 -5.83
C LEU A 268 -3.51 -1.19 -5.81
N HIS A 269 -2.19 -1.13 -5.95
CA HIS A 269 -1.47 0.12 -6.06
C HIS A 269 -1.20 0.43 -7.53
N PHE A 270 -1.48 1.65 -7.96
CA PHE A 270 -1.22 2.11 -9.32
C PHE A 270 -0.24 3.28 -9.32
N LYS A 271 0.57 3.35 -10.37
CA LYS A 271 1.46 4.48 -10.63
C LYS A 271 1.31 4.93 -12.08
N VAL A 272 1.17 6.23 -12.30
CA VAL A 272 1.21 6.83 -13.64
C VAL A 272 2.64 6.78 -14.16
N ILE A 273 2.85 6.03 -15.24
CA ILE A 273 4.18 5.82 -15.86
C ILE A 273 4.31 6.49 -17.23
N GLY A 274 3.21 6.99 -17.79
CA GLY A 274 3.24 7.73 -19.04
C GLY A 274 1.92 8.46 -19.26
N ILE A 275 2.00 9.61 -19.93
CA ILE A 275 0.83 10.40 -20.31
C ILE A 275 1.08 10.86 -21.75
N ASN A 276 0.11 10.65 -22.62
CA ASN A 276 0.10 11.21 -23.97
C ASN A 276 -1.20 11.99 -24.18
N GLU A 277 -1.48 12.42 -25.40
CA GLU A 277 -2.67 13.22 -25.72
C GLU A 277 -4.00 12.45 -25.52
N THR A 278 -4.00 11.13 -25.68
CA THR A 278 -5.22 10.30 -25.68
C THR A 278 -5.33 9.37 -24.49
N SER A 279 -4.22 9.02 -23.83
CA SER A 279 -4.22 8.06 -22.73
C SER A 279 -3.19 8.33 -21.63
N ILE A 280 -3.52 7.79 -20.44
CA ILE A 280 -2.68 7.71 -19.26
C ILE A 280 -2.28 6.24 -19.11
N LYS A 281 -0.97 5.95 -19.10
CA LYS A 281 -0.40 4.62 -18.88
C LYS A 281 -0.12 4.39 -17.40
N LEU A 282 -0.43 3.17 -16.95
CA LEU A 282 -0.32 2.77 -15.54
C LEU A 282 0.56 1.53 -15.38
N ALA A 283 1.31 1.51 -14.28
CA ALA A 283 1.89 0.29 -13.72
C ALA A 283 1.15 -0.10 -12.43
N LEU A 284 1.14 -1.40 -12.13
CA LEU A 284 0.40 -1.98 -11.01
C LEU A 284 1.34 -2.73 -10.06
N ASN A 285 1.01 -2.68 -8.78
CA ASN A 285 1.54 -3.60 -7.77
C ASN A 285 0.38 -4.13 -6.91
N THR A 286 0.36 -5.44 -6.67
CA THR A 286 -0.70 -6.15 -5.93
C THR A 286 -0.19 -6.86 -4.67
N GLN A 287 1.12 -6.78 -4.40
CA GLN A 287 1.78 -7.53 -3.33
C GLN A 287 1.96 -6.67 -2.07
N SER A 288 2.13 -5.36 -2.27
CA SER A 288 2.45 -4.43 -1.20
C SER A 288 1.22 -4.10 -0.34
N PRO A 289 1.37 -3.94 0.99
CA PRO A 289 0.29 -3.45 1.84
C PRO A 289 0.08 -1.94 1.72
N ARG A 290 1.10 -1.19 1.27
CA ARG A 290 1.06 0.26 1.06
C ARG A 290 1.95 0.62 -0.13
N ALA A 291 1.53 1.59 -0.95
CA ALA A 291 2.30 1.98 -2.13
C ALA A 291 3.73 2.45 -1.82
N SER A 292 3.97 2.98 -0.61
CA SER A 292 5.31 3.41 -0.16
C SER A 292 6.35 2.30 -0.05
N PHE A 293 5.95 1.03 -0.06
CA PHE A 293 6.88 -0.10 -0.03
C PHE A 293 7.22 -0.63 -1.43
N VAL A 294 6.51 -0.20 -2.47
CA VAL A 294 6.69 -0.72 -3.82
C VAL A 294 8.03 -0.23 -4.38
N GLY A 295 8.91 -1.16 -4.71
CA GLY A 295 10.26 -0.87 -5.18
C GLY A 295 11.26 -0.48 -4.10
N GLU A 296 10.88 -0.56 -2.82
CA GLU A 296 11.80 -0.30 -1.71
C GLU A 296 12.57 -1.55 -1.30
N THR A 297 13.87 -1.36 -1.04
CA THR A 297 14.68 -2.35 -0.33
C THR A 297 14.45 -2.17 1.16
N LEU A 298 14.13 -3.25 1.86
CA LEU A 298 13.88 -3.24 3.30
C LEU A 298 15.11 -3.74 4.05
N VAL A 299 15.40 -3.14 5.19
CA VAL A 299 16.41 -3.63 6.14
C VAL A 299 15.71 -3.97 7.44
N PHE A 300 15.94 -5.19 7.92
CA PHE A 300 15.48 -5.63 9.23
C PHE A 300 16.68 -5.89 10.12
N GLU A 301 16.65 -5.31 11.32
CA GLU A 301 17.45 -5.76 12.44
C GLU A 301 16.59 -6.69 13.29
N ILE A 302 17.07 -7.90 13.52
CA ILE A 302 16.33 -9.01 14.11
C ILE A 302 17.09 -9.47 15.34
N HIS A 303 16.42 -9.52 16.49
CA HIS A 303 16.95 -10.06 17.73
C HIS A 303 16.13 -11.28 18.15
N VAL A 304 16.77 -12.44 18.25
CA VAL A 304 16.11 -13.69 18.64
C VAL A 304 15.97 -13.71 20.16
N VAL A 305 14.75 -13.56 20.67
CA VAL A 305 14.46 -13.50 22.12
C VAL A 305 14.42 -14.90 22.71
N ASN A 306 13.57 -15.78 22.16
CA ASN A 306 13.41 -17.17 22.61
C ASN A 306 13.34 -18.12 21.42
N VAL A 307 13.89 -19.32 21.59
CA VAL A 307 13.67 -20.45 20.68
C VAL A 307 12.99 -21.59 21.44
N TYR A 308 11.85 -22.03 20.93
CA TYR A 308 11.09 -23.16 21.44
C TYR A 308 11.31 -24.35 20.52
N LYS A 309 11.92 -25.43 21.06
CA LYS A 309 12.25 -26.67 20.33
C LYS A 309 11.03 -27.55 20.09
N THR A 310 10.09 -27.04 19.32
CA THR A 310 8.86 -27.74 18.95
C THR A 310 9.08 -28.74 17.82
N SER A 311 10.16 -28.59 17.03
CA SER A 311 10.57 -29.57 16.01
C SER A 311 10.99 -30.94 16.57
N GLN A 312 11.29 -31.00 17.87
CA GLN A 312 11.75 -32.21 18.57
C GLN A 312 10.63 -32.86 19.40
N GLN A 313 9.41 -32.33 19.32
CA GLN A 313 8.23 -32.87 19.99
C GLN A 313 7.42 -33.71 19.01
N ASP A 314 8.01 -34.82 18.55
CA ASP A 314 7.33 -35.94 17.88
C ASP A 314 7.80 -37.26 18.51
#